data_AF-A0A516TJU8-F1
#
_entry.id   AF-A0A516TJU8-F1
#
_cell.length_a   1.000
_cell.length_b   1.000
_cell.length_c   1.000
_cell.angle_alpha   90.00
_cell.angle_beta   90.00
_cell.angle_gamma   90.00
#
_symmetry.space_group_name_H-M   'P 1'
#
loop_
_entity.id
_entity.type
_entity.pdbx_description
1 polymer ?
#
loop_
_entity_poly.entity_id
_entity_poly.type
_entity_poly.pdbx_seq_one_letter_code
_entity_poly.pdbx_strand_id
1 'polypeptide(L)'
;MNQNRSFFFSIESPKHRFHVVRERKICFSGYFFDGYGRKANQILIKWNDKQVIANRVDRGDVQRLYAQKGMVVEQAVGFESCIELSRGLKEVEVIAELSNGEKIKLKKFILYVWSKKYCLDPLYNNKHQLVGYYNIEKPLEKEVVSTQHYIEISGYVVDKDGYPPRVVQIKTPTRKYPCQQICRQGIQKDYPFVKDTRCGFAGYAFLEDIPKQYSIEVEFLSGQVAELATFFASLKVQEDRREKELYQKWFSCYGQLMGREEELLRGRLSGFVYKPFFSIIMGVGLGDRLEGVLASLRSVVGQWYERWEVLLVLYGGRKLAIEELRGVGGEDKLRIIELSYPEKVKAKEAGLREACGEYCMVLDSGEELVAHALYVFVEALQGDKALDLLFGDEDRRSDGGRCTVRYSSLGLIMIY
;
A
#
# COMPACT_ATOMS: atom_id res chain seq x y z
N MET A 1 -41.46 6.66 -54.03
CA MET A 1 -40.98 5.37 -54.59
C MET A 1 -40.35 4.55 -53.48
N ASN A 2 -41.14 3.74 -52.77
CA ASN A 2 -40.62 2.75 -51.82
C ASN A 2 -40.18 1.52 -52.62
N GLN A 3 -38.94 1.51 -53.09
CA GLN A 3 -38.32 0.25 -53.52
C GLN A 3 -38.09 -0.59 -52.27
N ASN A 4 -38.69 -1.77 -52.28
CA ASN A 4 -38.52 -2.82 -51.27
C ASN A 4 -37.01 -3.18 -51.23
N ARG A 5 -36.24 -2.55 -50.34
CA ARG A 5 -34.79 -2.80 -50.21
C ARG A 5 -34.61 -4.14 -49.51
N SER A 6 -34.42 -5.19 -50.30
CA SER A 6 -34.03 -6.51 -49.81
C SER A 6 -32.55 -6.48 -49.40
N PHE A 7 -32.22 -6.94 -48.21
CA PHE A 7 -30.84 -7.15 -47.76
C PHE A 7 -30.60 -8.65 -47.59
N PHE A 8 -29.40 -9.10 -47.95
CA PHE A 8 -29.02 -10.50 -47.86
C PHE A 8 -27.86 -10.63 -46.89
N PHE A 9 -28.05 -11.41 -45.84
CA PHE A 9 -27.00 -11.65 -44.87
C PHE A 9 -27.17 -12.98 -44.16
N SER A 10 -26.06 -13.50 -43.65
CA SER A 10 -26.04 -14.61 -42.71
C SER A 10 -24.95 -14.36 -41.69
N ILE A 11 -25.25 -14.64 -40.42
CA ILE A 11 -24.24 -14.69 -39.36
C ILE A 11 -23.99 -16.16 -39.05
N GLU A 12 -22.84 -16.65 -39.51
CA GLU A 12 -22.44 -18.06 -39.49
C GLU A 12 -21.83 -18.44 -38.15
N SER A 13 -21.12 -17.51 -37.52
CA SER A 13 -20.70 -17.59 -36.12
C SER A 13 -20.99 -16.28 -35.41
N PRO A 14 -21.54 -16.30 -34.18
CA PRO A 14 -22.14 -17.45 -33.52
C PRO A 14 -23.57 -17.72 -34.07
N LYS A 15 -23.99 -18.99 -34.17
CA LYS A 15 -25.24 -19.38 -34.86
C LYS A 15 -26.51 -18.93 -34.12
N HIS A 16 -26.58 -19.22 -32.82
CA HIS A 16 -27.75 -18.93 -31.97
C HIS A 16 -27.69 -17.51 -31.38
N ARG A 17 -28.84 -16.96 -30.96
CA ARG A 17 -28.89 -15.64 -30.31
C ARG A 17 -28.37 -15.66 -28.88
N PHE A 18 -28.46 -16.79 -28.18
CA PHE A 18 -27.96 -16.98 -26.83
C PHE A 18 -26.79 -17.96 -26.82
N HIS A 19 -25.68 -17.58 -26.18
CA HIS A 19 -24.52 -18.47 -25.98
C HIS A 19 -23.93 -18.33 -24.59
N VAL A 20 -23.55 -19.45 -24.01
CA VAL A 20 -22.66 -19.48 -22.84
C VAL A 20 -21.23 -19.63 -23.35
N VAL A 21 -20.40 -18.61 -23.12
CA VAL A 21 -19.02 -18.57 -23.60
C VAL A 21 -18.10 -18.88 -22.42
N ARG A 22 -17.29 -19.94 -22.52
CA ARG A 22 -16.36 -20.35 -21.44
C ARG A 22 -15.11 -19.46 -21.37
N GLU A 23 -14.69 -18.96 -22.53
CA GLU A 23 -13.55 -18.07 -22.68
C GLU A 23 -14.04 -16.63 -22.87
N ARG A 24 -13.18 -15.64 -22.61
CA ARG A 24 -13.53 -14.23 -22.81
C ARG A 24 -13.58 -13.84 -24.29
N LYS A 25 -13.03 -14.66 -25.18
CA LYS A 25 -12.96 -14.40 -26.62
C LYS A 25 -14.14 -15.05 -27.35
N ILE A 26 -14.79 -14.28 -28.22
CA ILE A 26 -15.82 -14.79 -29.13
C ILE A 26 -15.60 -14.22 -30.54
N CYS A 27 -15.81 -15.06 -31.56
CA CYS A 27 -15.63 -14.68 -32.95
C CYS A 27 -16.95 -14.63 -33.70
N PHE A 28 -17.14 -13.54 -34.43
CA PHE A 28 -18.25 -13.29 -35.32
C PHE A 28 -17.79 -13.45 -36.76
N SER A 29 -18.56 -14.17 -37.56
CA SER A 29 -18.32 -14.30 -38.99
C SER A 29 -19.63 -14.45 -39.75
N GLY A 30 -19.61 -14.04 -41.02
CA GLY A 30 -20.76 -14.10 -41.88
C GLY A 30 -20.55 -13.38 -43.19
N TYR A 31 -21.64 -13.05 -43.86
CA TYR A 31 -21.65 -12.22 -45.05
C TYR A 31 -22.83 -11.26 -45.05
N PHE A 32 -22.70 -10.15 -45.76
CA PHE A 32 -23.74 -9.16 -45.98
C PHE A 32 -23.59 -8.50 -47.36
N PHE A 33 -24.70 -8.32 -48.07
CA PHE A 33 -24.80 -7.43 -49.23
C PHE A 33 -26.24 -6.92 -49.42
N ASP A 34 -26.39 -5.81 -50.16
CA ASP A 34 -27.69 -5.19 -50.43
C ASP A 34 -28.43 -5.82 -51.62
N GLY A 35 -29.61 -5.29 -51.96
CA GLY A 35 -30.44 -5.81 -53.06
C GLY A 35 -29.79 -5.71 -54.45
N TYR A 36 -28.69 -4.98 -54.58
CA TYR A 36 -27.90 -4.81 -55.79
C TYR A 36 -26.61 -5.65 -55.78
N GLY A 37 -26.42 -6.50 -54.76
CA GLY A 37 -25.21 -7.31 -54.61
C GLY A 37 -24.01 -6.55 -54.05
N ARG A 38 -24.20 -5.32 -53.54
CA ARG A 38 -23.10 -4.48 -53.04
C ARG A 38 -22.80 -4.78 -51.59
N LYS A 39 -21.52 -4.82 -51.22
CA LYS A 39 -21.12 -5.05 -49.82
C LYS A 39 -21.45 -3.85 -48.94
N ALA A 40 -21.46 -4.07 -47.62
CA ALA A 40 -21.47 -2.97 -46.66
C ALA A 40 -20.19 -2.13 -46.77
N ASN A 41 -20.30 -0.83 -46.48
CA ASN A 41 -19.13 0.02 -46.24
C ASN A 41 -18.28 -0.56 -45.10
N GLN A 42 -18.93 -1.00 -44.01
CA GLN A 42 -18.27 -1.71 -42.93
C GLN A 42 -19.27 -2.54 -42.13
N ILE A 43 -18.78 -3.60 -41.49
CA ILE A 43 -19.52 -4.33 -40.47
C ILE A 43 -18.97 -3.95 -39.11
N LEU A 44 -19.85 -3.51 -38.22
CA LEU A 44 -19.54 -3.09 -36.86
C LEU A 44 -20.06 -4.14 -35.88
N ILE A 45 -19.22 -4.51 -34.91
CA ILE A 45 -19.64 -5.31 -33.77
C ILE A 45 -19.58 -4.42 -32.54
N LYS A 46 -20.73 -4.15 -31.94
CA LYS A 46 -20.89 -3.23 -30.81
C LYS A 46 -21.29 -3.98 -29.54
N TRP A 47 -20.67 -3.64 -28.42
CA TRP A 47 -21.04 -4.13 -27.10
C TRP A 47 -20.74 -3.07 -26.04
N ASN A 48 -21.70 -2.79 -25.16
CA ASN A 48 -21.63 -1.65 -24.24
C ASN A 48 -21.27 -0.35 -24.99
N ASP A 49 -20.26 0.39 -24.52
CA ASP A 49 -19.70 1.60 -25.15
C ASP A 49 -18.55 1.31 -26.13
N LYS A 50 -18.25 0.03 -26.41
CA LYS A 50 -17.17 -0.38 -27.30
C LYS A 50 -17.70 -0.84 -28.66
N GLN A 51 -16.88 -0.67 -29.70
CA GLN A 51 -17.14 -1.19 -31.03
C GLN A 51 -15.84 -1.60 -31.72
N VAL A 52 -15.93 -2.55 -32.65
CA VAL A 52 -14.85 -2.90 -33.57
C VAL A 52 -15.39 -3.00 -34.99
N ILE A 53 -14.56 -2.64 -35.97
CA ILE A 53 -14.83 -2.88 -37.39
C ILE A 53 -14.34 -4.29 -37.73
N ALA A 54 -15.22 -5.12 -38.30
CA ALA A 54 -14.85 -6.45 -38.71
C ALA A 54 -13.99 -6.43 -39.98
N ASN A 55 -13.05 -7.37 -40.06
CA ASN A 55 -12.23 -7.56 -41.25
C ASN A 55 -13.11 -8.04 -42.40
N ARG A 56 -12.84 -7.54 -43.60
CA ARG A 56 -13.52 -7.99 -44.81
C ARG A 56 -12.93 -9.32 -45.27
N VAL A 57 -13.79 -10.23 -45.72
CA VAL A 57 -13.40 -11.57 -46.17
C VAL A 57 -13.99 -11.82 -47.56
N ASP A 58 -13.17 -12.29 -48.49
CA ASP A 58 -13.64 -12.74 -49.79
C ASP A 58 -14.42 -14.04 -49.67
N ARG A 59 -15.64 -14.04 -50.21
CA ARG A 59 -16.58 -15.16 -50.14
C ARG A 59 -17.04 -15.58 -51.53
N GLY A 60 -16.11 -16.20 -52.27
CA GLY A 60 -16.39 -16.70 -53.62
C GLY A 60 -17.46 -17.79 -53.66
N ASP A 61 -17.66 -18.51 -52.56
CA ASP A 61 -18.78 -19.44 -52.37
C ASP A 61 -20.14 -18.72 -52.35
N VAL A 62 -20.25 -17.58 -51.66
CA VAL A 62 -21.46 -16.74 -51.63
C VAL A 62 -21.73 -16.16 -53.01
N GLN A 63 -20.69 -15.68 -53.71
CA GLN A 63 -20.83 -15.18 -55.08
C GLN A 63 -21.38 -16.26 -56.02
N ARG A 64 -20.84 -17.48 -55.98
CA ARG A 64 -21.33 -18.60 -56.80
C ARG A 64 -22.78 -18.97 -56.46
N LEU A 65 -23.12 -19.03 -55.18
CA LEU A 65 -24.46 -19.37 -54.70
C LEU A 65 -25.53 -18.41 -55.25
N TYR A 66 -25.24 -17.12 -55.26
CA TYR A 66 -26.19 -16.10 -55.73
C TYR A 66 -26.12 -15.85 -57.24
N ALA A 67 -24.98 -16.13 -57.89
CA ALA A 67 -24.89 -16.15 -59.35
C ALA A 67 -25.83 -17.20 -59.97
N GLN A 68 -25.95 -18.39 -59.37
CA GLN A 68 -26.93 -19.41 -59.76
C GLN A 68 -28.39 -18.94 -59.65
N LYS A 69 -28.64 -17.90 -58.84
CA LYS A 69 -29.95 -17.26 -58.66
C LYS A 69 -30.11 -15.99 -59.51
N GLY A 70 -29.19 -15.73 -60.45
CA GLY A 70 -29.23 -14.59 -61.36
C GLY A 70 -28.76 -13.26 -60.75
N MET A 71 -28.01 -13.28 -59.64
CA MET A 71 -27.54 -12.07 -58.96
C MET A 71 -26.01 -11.99 -58.94
N VAL A 72 -25.48 -10.84 -59.36
CA VAL A 72 -24.04 -10.53 -59.29
C VAL A 72 -23.74 -9.93 -57.93
N VAL A 73 -22.78 -10.49 -57.21
CA VAL A 73 -22.40 -10.07 -55.85
C VAL A 73 -20.95 -9.63 -55.84
N GLU A 74 -20.66 -8.49 -55.21
CA GLU A 74 -19.30 -7.94 -55.09
C GLU A 74 -18.34 -8.88 -54.34
N GLN A 75 -17.04 -8.69 -54.55
CA GLN A 75 -16.00 -9.33 -53.74
C GLN A 75 -15.96 -8.71 -52.34
N ALA A 76 -15.41 -9.45 -51.37
CA ALA A 76 -15.28 -9.04 -49.97
C ALA A 76 -16.61 -8.72 -49.25
N VAL A 77 -17.68 -9.46 -49.58
CA VAL A 77 -18.98 -9.39 -48.88
C VAL A 77 -19.00 -10.13 -47.53
N GLY A 78 -17.97 -10.94 -47.27
CA GLY A 78 -17.79 -11.61 -45.99
C GLY A 78 -17.22 -10.69 -44.93
N PHE A 79 -17.43 -11.06 -43.66
CA PHE A 79 -16.80 -10.40 -42.54
C PHE A 79 -16.36 -11.40 -41.47
N GLU A 80 -15.30 -11.07 -40.75
CA GLU A 80 -14.87 -11.78 -39.55
C GLU A 80 -14.24 -10.85 -38.51
N SER A 81 -14.46 -11.14 -37.23
CA SER A 81 -13.75 -10.46 -36.13
C SER A 81 -13.90 -11.25 -34.84
N CYS A 82 -12.88 -11.18 -33.99
CA CYS A 82 -12.96 -11.70 -32.63
C CYS A 82 -12.90 -10.57 -31.63
N ILE A 83 -13.81 -10.56 -30.67
CA ILE A 83 -13.87 -9.58 -29.58
C ILE A 83 -13.62 -10.26 -28.24
N GLU A 84 -13.09 -9.51 -27.29
CA GLU A 84 -12.93 -9.95 -25.91
C GLU A 84 -13.98 -9.29 -25.01
N LEU A 85 -14.71 -10.12 -24.26
CA LEU A 85 -15.84 -9.73 -23.43
C LEU A 85 -15.49 -9.93 -21.95
N SER A 86 -15.95 -8.99 -21.12
CA SER A 86 -15.91 -9.16 -19.67
C SER A 86 -16.90 -10.23 -19.19
N ARG A 87 -16.73 -10.71 -17.95
CA ARG A 87 -17.60 -11.74 -17.34
C ARG A 87 -19.07 -11.28 -17.27
N GLY A 88 -19.96 -12.26 -17.18
CA GLY A 88 -21.40 -12.05 -16.98
C GLY A 88 -22.19 -11.92 -18.28
N LEU A 89 -23.42 -11.42 -18.17
CA LEU A 89 -24.32 -11.23 -19.30
C LEU A 89 -23.87 -10.04 -20.16
N LYS A 90 -23.79 -10.23 -21.47
CA LYS A 90 -23.41 -9.23 -22.47
C LYS A 90 -24.42 -9.19 -23.59
N GLU A 91 -24.68 -7.98 -24.06
CA GLU A 91 -25.43 -7.72 -25.26
C GLU A 91 -24.48 -7.28 -26.36
N VAL A 92 -24.48 -8.00 -27.48
CA VAL A 92 -23.62 -7.72 -28.63
C VAL A 92 -24.47 -7.59 -29.88
N GLU A 93 -24.24 -6.52 -30.64
CA GLU A 93 -24.97 -6.21 -31.85
C GLU A 93 -24.04 -6.20 -33.06
N VAL A 94 -24.46 -6.87 -34.13
CA VAL A 94 -23.78 -6.82 -35.43
C VAL A 94 -24.57 -5.90 -36.34
N ILE A 95 -23.90 -4.88 -36.87
CA ILE A 95 -24.49 -3.78 -37.63
C ILE A 95 -23.77 -3.65 -38.96
N ALA A 96 -24.50 -3.56 -40.07
CA ALA A 96 -23.96 -3.20 -41.37
C ALA A 96 -24.14 -1.71 -41.60
N GLU A 97 -23.07 -1.00 -41.94
CA GLU A 97 -23.13 0.38 -42.42
C GLU A 97 -23.04 0.36 -43.95
N LEU A 98 -24.04 0.95 -44.60
CA LEU A 98 -24.10 1.08 -46.06
C LEU A 98 -23.21 2.24 -46.55
N SER A 99 -22.99 2.31 -47.86
CA SER A 99 -22.18 3.36 -48.50
C SER A 99 -22.74 4.78 -48.33
N ASN A 100 -24.04 4.91 -48.07
CA ASN A 100 -24.70 6.19 -47.76
C ASN A 100 -24.64 6.55 -46.25
N GLY A 101 -23.92 5.78 -45.42
CA GLY A 101 -23.81 5.96 -43.97
C GLY A 101 -24.99 5.40 -43.17
N GLU A 102 -26.01 4.84 -43.82
CA GLU A 102 -27.16 4.21 -43.16
C GLU A 102 -26.72 2.95 -42.41
N LYS A 103 -27.14 2.80 -41.15
CA LYS A 103 -26.78 1.67 -40.29
C LYS A 103 -27.95 0.72 -40.10
N ILE A 104 -27.74 -0.54 -40.44
CA ILE A 104 -28.73 -1.61 -40.37
C ILE A 104 -28.30 -2.63 -39.31
N LYS A 105 -29.14 -2.85 -38.31
CA LYS A 105 -28.92 -3.90 -37.31
C LYS A 105 -29.19 -5.27 -37.93
N LEU A 106 -28.16 -6.10 -38.05
CA LEU A 106 -28.27 -7.45 -38.62
C LEU A 106 -28.80 -8.44 -37.58
N LYS A 107 -28.18 -8.46 -36.40
CA LYS A 107 -28.57 -9.38 -35.31
C LYS A 107 -28.07 -8.88 -33.97
N LYS A 108 -28.83 -9.20 -32.93
CA LYS A 108 -28.49 -9.01 -31.52
C LYS A 108 -28.27 -10.36 -30.86
N PHE A 109 -27.22 -10.44 -30.05
CA PHE A 109 -26.79 -11.61 -29.30
C PHE A 109 -26.78 -11.31 -27.80
N ILE A 110 -27.20 -12.29 -27.01
CA ILE A 110 -27.11 -12.29 -25.56
C ILE A 110 -26.09 -13.36 -25.17
N LEU A 111 -24.95 -12.96 -24.66
CA LEU A 111 -23.85 -13.85 -24.34
C LEU A 111 -23.65 -13.89 -22.83
N TYR A 112 -23.60 -15.07 -22.23
CA TYR A 112 -23.21 -15.23 -20.84
C TYR A 112 -21.77 -15.75 -20.78
N VAL A 113 -20.83 -14.89 -20.42
CA VAL A 113 -19.41 -15.25 -20.33
C VAL A 113 -19.13 -15.86 -18.95
N TRP A 114 -18.99 -17.19 -18.93
CA TRP A 114 -18.74 -18.00 -17.74
C TRP A 114 -17.28 -18.44 -17.68
N SER A 115 -16.48 -17.81 -16.81
CA SER A 115 -15.19 -18.36 -16.38
C SER A 115 -15.29 -18.71 -14.89
N LYS A 116 -14.48 -19.66 -14.40
CA LYS A 116 -14.35 -19.87 -12.95
C LYS A 116 -14.13 -18.53 -12.25
N LYS A 117 -14.89 -18.28 -11.18
CA LYS A 117 -14.73 -17.10 -10.35
C LYS A 117 -13.45 -17.24 -9.52
N TYR A 118 -13.16 -18.46 -9.06
CA TYR A 118 -11.98 -18.82 -8.30
C TYR A 118 -10.98 -19.64 -9.13
N CYS A 119 -9.69 -19.47 -8.86
CA CYS A 119 -8.60 -20.30 -9.36
C CYS A 119 -7.91 -20.99 -8.17
N LEU A 120 -7.52 -22.25 -8.27
CA LEU A 120 -6.81 -22.97 -7.20
C LEU A 120 -5.62 -23.70 -7.82
N ASP A 121 -4.43 -23.31 -7.38
CA ASP A 121 -3.16 -23.94 -7.74
C ASP A 121 -2.79 -25.02 -6.71
N PRO A 122 -2.16 -26.13 -7.13
CA PRO A 122 -1.75 -27.18 -6.21
C PRO A 122 -0.60 -26.69 -5.30
N LEU A 123 -0.71 -27.03 -4.01
CA LEU A 123 0.29 -26.76 -2.98
C LEU A 123 1.04 -28.04 -2.65
N TYR A 124 2.38 -27.99 -2.69
CA TYR A 124 3.26 -29.11 -2.36
C TYR A 124 4.12 -28.79 -1.15
N ASN A 125 4.44 -29.80 -0.33
CA ASN A 125 5.46 -29.66 0.70
C ASN A 125 6.89 -29.83 0.15
N ASN A 126 7.90 -29.67 1.02
CA ASN A 126 9.31 -29.85 0.69
C ASN A 126 9.66 -31.25 0.13
N LYS A 127 8.83 -32.27 0.39
CA LYS A 127 8.97 -33.63 -0.14
C LYS A 127 8.20 -33.84 -1.45
N HIS A 128 7.73 -32.76 -2.09
CA HIS A 128 6.92 -32.78 -3.31
C HIS A 128 5.60 -33.57 -3.20
N GLN A 129 5.05 -33.70 -2.00
CA GLN A 129 3.74 -34.31 -1.80
C GLN A 129 2.66 -33.22 -1.85
N LEU A 130 1.55 -33.51 -2.50
CA LEU A 130 0.39 -32.62 -2.56
C LEU A 130 -0.24 -32.51 -1.17
N VAL A 131 -0.37 -31.29 -0.67
CA VAL A 131 -0.88 -31.01 0.68
C VAL A 131 -2.11 -30.14 0.69
N GLY A 132 -2.35 -29.41 -0.40
CA GLY A 132 -3.49 -28.53 -0.50
C GLY A 132 -3.61 -27.84 -1.84
N TYR A 133 -4.45 -26.83 -1.86
CA TYR A 133 -4.66 -25.94 -2.98
C TYR A 133 -4.81 -24.51 -2.48
N TYR A 134 -4.28 -23.55 -3.23
CA TYR A 134 -4.28 -22.16 -2.82
C TYR A 134 -4.38 -21.20 -4.01
N ASN A 135 -4.58 -19.93 -3.72
CA ASN A 135 -4.38 -18.85 -4.66
C ASN A 135 -4.04 -17.57 -3.88
N ILE A 136 -3.07 -16.82 -4.37
CA ILE A 136 -2.72 -15.51 -3.85
C ILE A 136 -3.44 -14.46 -4.69
N GLU A 137 -4.29 -13.66 -4.05
CA GLU A 137 -4.96 -12.52 -4.69
C GLU A 137 -4.12 -11.24 -4.55
N LYS A 138 -3.39 -11.09 -3.44
CA LYS A 138 -2.43 -10.02 -3.21
C LYS A 138 -1.24 -10.49 -2.36
N PRO A 139 -0.01 -10.04 -2.64
CA PRO A 139 0.37 -9.32 -3.86
C PRO A 139 0.42 -10.26 -5.07
N LEU A 140 0.13 -9.73 -6.26
CA LEU A 140 0.25 -10.47 -7.52
C LEU A 140 1.69 -10.45 -8.06
N GLU A 141 2.41 -9.37 -7.78
CA GLU A 141 3.79 -9.17 -8.20
C GLU A 141 4.77 -9.78 -7.19
N LYS A 142 5.90 -10.31 -7.68
CA LYS A 142 6.97 -10.86 -6.83
C LYS A 142 7.83 -9.78 -6.17
N GLU A 143 7.82 -8.57 -6.74
CA GLU A 143 8.50 -7.40 -6.20
C GLU A 143 7.49 -6.26 -6.09
N VAL A 144 7.30 -5.76 -4.87
CA VAL A 144 6.31 -4.73 -4.57
C VAL A 144 7.00 -3.51 -3.97
N VAL A 145 6.77 -2.36 -4.59
CA VAL A 145 7.28 -1.08 -4.10
C VAL A 145 6.05 -0.20 -3.84
N SER A 146 5.77 0.09 -2.57
CA SER A 146 4.54 0.79 -2.15
C SER A 146 4.89 2.10 -1.46
N THR A 147 4.07 3.15 -1.61
CA THR A 147 4.16 4.38 -0.80
C THR A 147 3.45 4.26 0.55
N GLN A 148 2.69 3.18 0.76
CA GLN A 148 2.00 2.91 2.02
C GLN A 148 2.94 2.16 2.96
N HIS A 149 2.89 2.48 4.26
CA HIS A 149 3.70 1.84 5.31
C HIS A 149 3.37 0.36 5.56
N TYR A 150 2.37 -0.18 4.87
CA TYR A 150 1.97 -1.57 4.98
C TYR A 150 1.63 -2.12 3.60
N ILE A 151 1.62 -3.45 3.52
CA ILE A 151 1.14 -4.20 2.37
C ILE A 151 0.00 -5.12 2.81
N GLU A 152 -1.05 -5.18 1.98
CA GLU A 152 -2.15 -6.12 2.14
C GLU A 152 -1.77 -7.43 1.46
N ILE A 153 -1.92 -8.53 2.19
CA ILE A 153 -1.77 -9.89 1.69
C ILE A 153 -3.12 -10.58 1.80
N SER A 154 -3.59 -11.18 0.71
CA SER A 154 -4.86 -11.90 0.72
C SER A 154 -4.87 -13.03 -0.29
N GLY A 155 -5.73 -14.00 -0.01
CA GLY A 155 -5.87 -15.18 -0.85
C GLY A 155 -6.90 -16.14 -0.28
N TYR A 156 -6.78 -17.39 -0.71
CA TYR A 156 -7.51 -18.50 -0.14
C TYR A 156 -6.71 -19.79 -0.26
N VAL A 157 -6.89 -20.70 0.69
CA VAL A 157 -6.14 -21.94 0.81
C VAL A 157 -7.01 -23.00 1.49
N VAL A 158 -6.90 -24.23 1.02
CA VAL A 158 -7.49 -25.43 1.60
C VAL A 158 -6.47 -26.56 1.57
N ASP A 159 -6.59 -27.52 2.48
CA ASP A 159 -5.87 -28.78 2.38
C ASP A 159 -6.41 -29.65 1.22
N LYS A 160 -5.73 -30.77 0.96
CA LYS A 160 -6.11 -31.73 -0.08
C LYS A 160 -7.52 -32.32 0.12
N ASP A 161 -8.04 -32.28 1.35
CA ASP A 161 -9.33 -32.84 1.74
C ASP A 161 -10.44 -31.76 1.76
N GLY A 162 -10.10 -30.53 1.39
CA GLY A 162 -11.01 -29.39 1.21
C GLY A 162 -11.26 -28.55 2.46
N TYR A 163 -10.47 -28.70 3.53
CA TYR A 163 -10.62 -27.93 4.77
C TYR A 163 -9.65 -26.74 4.83
N PRO A 164 -10.04 -25.62 5.46
CA PRO A 164 -9.17 -24.46 5.64
C PRO A 164 -8.00 -24.79 6.59
N PRO A 165 -6.89 -24.04 6.48
CA PRO A 165 -5.79 -24.16 7.44
C PRO A 165 -6.22 -23.67 8.83
N ARG A 166 -5.48 -24.09 9.85
CA ARG A 166 -5.61 -23.60 11.22
C ARG A 166 -5.10 -22.17 11.35
N VAL A 167 -3.96 -21.87 10.73
CA VAL A 167 -3.32 -20.55 10.76
C VAL A 167 -2.79 -20.22 9.38
N VAL A 168 -2.93 -18.95 9.00
CA VAL A 168 -2.17 -18.32 7.91
C VAL A 168 -1.42 -17.13 8.50
N GLN A 169 -0.13 -17.03 8.22
CA GLN A 169 0.71 -15.96 8.74
C GLN A 169 1.68 -15.45 7.68
N ILE A 170 1.93 -14.15 7.70
CA ILE A 170 3.00 -13.52 6.93
C ILE A 170 4.24 -13.49 7.81
N LYS A 171 5.38 -13.85 7.24
CA LYS A 171 6.66 -13.93 7.92
C LYS A 171 7.69 -13.07 7.24
N THR A 172 8.51 -12.43 8.07
CA THR A 172 9.79 -11.83 7.71
C THR A 172 10.85 -12.45 8.61
N PRO A 173 12.16 -12.22 8.37
CA PRO A 173 13.20 -12.70 9.27
C PRO A 173 13.07 -12.21 10.73
N THR A 174 12.33 -11.12 10.97
CA THR A 174 12.26 -10.47 12.29
C THR A 174 10.86 -10.45 12.92
N ARG A 175 9.80 -10.60 12.13
CA ARG A 175 8.41 -10.44 12.56
C ARG A 175 7.48 -11.45 11.92
N LYS A 176 6.40 -11.78 12.62
CA LYS A 176 5.26 -12.56 12.13
C LYS A 176 3.99 -11.72 12.23
N TYR A 177 3.15 -11.80 11.21
CA TYR A 177 1.87 -11.09 11.14
C TYR A 177 0.76 -12.12 10.91
N PRO A 178 -0.19 -12.28 11.84
CA PRO A 178 -1.30 -13.21 11.64
C PRO A 178 -2.28 -12.68 10.59
N CYS A 179 -2.81 -13.58 9.76
CA CYS A 179 -3.91 -13.26 8.85
C CYS A 179 -5.25 -13.63 9.49
N GLN A 180 -6.28 -12.85 9.19
CA GLN A 180 -7.66 -13.16 9.53
C GLN A 180 -8.27 -14.09 8.49
N GLN A 181 -9.12 -15.00 8.96
CA GLN A 181 -9.86 -15.93 8.11
C GLN A 181 -11.08 -15.24 7.48
N ILE A 182 -11.33 -15.50 6.20
CA ILE A 182 -12.39 -14.87 5.40
C ILE A 182 -13.26 -15.95 4.75
N CYS A 183 -14.57 -15.72 4.72
CA CYS A 183 -15.51 -16.59 4.00
C CYS A 183 -15.50 -16.28 2.48
N ARG A 184 -15.27 -17.31 1.65
CA ARG A 184 -15.32 -17.24 0.18
C ARG A 184 -16.61 -17.87 -0.35
N GLN A 185 -17.69 -17.09 -0.29
CA GLN A 185 -19.00 -17.54 -0.74
C GLN A 185 -19.01 -17.91 -2.24
N GLY A 186 -19.46 -19.13 -2.53
CA GLY A 186 -19.57 -19.66 -3.88
C GLY A 186 -18.33 -20.36 -4.41
N ILE A 187 -17.24 -20.48 -3.64
CA ILE A 187 -16.06 -21.25 -4.06
C ILE A 187 -16.39 -22.71 -4.35
N GLN A 188 -17.35 -23.28 -3.60
CA GLN A 188 -17.84 -24.64 -3.77
C GLN A 188 -18.55 -24.87 -5.11
N LYS A 189 -19.03 -23.81 -5.78
CA LYS A 189 -19.61 -23.93 -7.13
C LYS A 189 -18.53 -24.23 -8.18
N ASP A 190 -17.36 -23.64 -8.03
CA ASP A 190 -16.21 -23.86 -8.92
C ASP A 190 -15.38 -25.09 -8.49
N TYR A 191 -15.39 -25.39 -7.18
CA TYR A 191 -14.61 -26.45 -6.55
C TYR A 191 -15.43 -27.20 -5.47
N PRO A 192 -16.29 -28.17 -5.88
CA PRO A 192 -17.18 -28.89 -4.95
C PRO A 192 -16.49 -29.68 -3.84
N PHE A 193 -15.19 -29.99 -3.98
CA PHE A 193 -14.41 -30.70 -2.97
C PHE A 193 -14.11 -29.83 -1.74
N VAL A 194 -14.21 -28.50 -1.84
CA VAL A 194 -14.03 -27.58 -0.70
C VAL A 194 -15.17 -27.77 0.29
N LYS A 195 -14.86 -28.13 1.53
CA LYS A 195 -15.86 -28.49 2.55
C LYS A 195 -16.27 -27.32 3.43
N ASP A 196 -15.36 -26.37 3.67
CA ASP A 196 -15.63 -25.18 4.46
C ASP A 196 -15.23 -23.93 3.66
N THR A 197 -16.17 -22.98 3.60
CA THR A 197 -16.02 -21.74 2.82
C THR A 197 -15.14 -20.71 3.53
N ARG A 198 -14.75 -20.92 4.79
CA ARG A 198 -13.78 -20.09 5.53
C ARG A 198 -12.34 -20.36 5.10
N CYS A 199 -12.12 -20.57 3.80
CA CYS A 199 -10.80 -20.84 3.23
C CYS A 199 -10.06 -19.57 2.79
N GLY A 200 -10.69 -18.41 2.85
CA GLY A 200 -10.04 -17.14 2.57
C GLY A 200 -9.15 -16.67 3.71
N PHE A 201 -8.17 -15.84 3.38
CA PHE A 201 -7.40 -15.10 4.37
C PHE A 201 -7.09 -13.68 3.89
N ALA A 202 -6.95 -12.75 4.82
CA ALA A 202 -6.30 -11.46 4.59
C ALA A 202 -5.52 -11.00 5.83
N GLY A 203 -4.41 -10.30 5.61
CA GLY A 203 -3.59 -9.72 6.64
C GLY A 203 -2.79 -8.54 6.12
N TYR A 204 -2.18 -7.81 7.04
CA TYR A 204 -1.34 -6.66 6.74
C TYR A 204 0.05 -6.88 7.34
N ALA A 205 1.09 -6.53 6.59
CA ALA A 205 2.46 -6.50 7.09
C ALA A 205 3.07 -5.12 6.90
N PHE A 206 3.81 -4.62 7.87
CA PHE A 206 4.52 -3.34 7.74
C PHE A 206 5.65 -3.46 6.71
N LEU A 207 5.82 -2.41 5.91
CA LEU A 207 6.91 -2.25 4.97
C LEU A 207 8.03 -1.42 5.59
N GLU A 208 9.26 -1.67 5.13
CA GLU A 208 10.47 -0.94 5.52
C GLU A 208 11.14 -0.37 4.27
N ASP A 209 11.96 0.66 4.45
CA ASP A 209 12.65 1.36 3.35
C ASP A 209 13.59 0.44 2.56
N ILE A 210 14.10 -0.62 3.20
CA ILE A 210 14.96 -1.62 2.57
C ILE A 210 14.08 -2.78 2.08
N PRO A 211 14.23 -3.24 0.82
CA PRO A 211 13.55 -4.43 0.33
C PRO A 211 13.78 -5.64 1.24
N LYS A 212 12.68 -6.18 1.77
CA LYS A 212 12.68 -7.41 2.58
C LYS A 212 11.89 -8.50 1.90
N GLN A 213 12.31 -9.73 2.16
CA GLN A 213 11.57 -10.93 1.78
C GLN A 213 10.44 -11.17 2.78
N TYR A 214 9.25 -11.43 2.24
CA TYR A 214 8.06 -11.84 2.95
C TYR A 214 7.67 -13.23 2.47
N SER A 215 7.37 -14.14 3.38
CA SER A 215 6.80 -15.45 3.08
C SER A 215 5.41 -15.59 3.67
N ILE A 216 4.51 -16.27 2.96
CA ILE A 216 3.17 -16.60 3.43
C ILE A 216 3.18 -18.07 3.83
N GLU A 217 3.08 -18.35 5.12
CA GLU A 217 3.06 -19.70 5.64
C GLU A 217 1.66 -20.08 6.13
N VAL A 218 1.35 -21.37 5.98
CA VAL A 218 0.13 -21.97 6.52
C VAL A 218 0.47 -23.15 7.40
N GLU A 219 -0.35 -23.33 8.44
CA GLU A 219 -0.37 -24.54 9.24
C GLU A 219 -1.77 -25.16 9.13
N PHE A 220 -1.85 -26.39 8.63
CA PHE A 220 -3.09 -27.15 8.52
C PHE A 220 -3.46 -27.79 9.87
N LEU A 221 -4.72 -28.22 10.00
CA LEU A 221 -5.20 -28.93 11.20
C LEU A 221 -4.43 -30.22 11.51
N SER A 222 -3.81 -30.83 10.49
CA SER A 222 -2.91 -31.98 10.64
C SER A 222 -1.57 -31.65 11.30
N GLY A 223 -1.29 -30.37 11.58
CA GLY A 223 0.01 -29.88 12.04
C GLY A 223 1.02 -29.69 10.90
N GLN A 224 0.63 -29.98 9.66
CA GLN A 224 1.49 -29.80 8.50
C GLN A 224 1.66 -28.31 8.17
N VAL A 225 2.90 -27.87 8.00
CA VAL A 225 3.25 -26.51 7.58
C VAL A 225 3.68 -26.50 6.11
N ALA A 226 3.25 -25.47 5.37
CA ALA A 226 3.65 -25.24 3.99
C ALA A 226 3.80 -23.73 3.72
N GLU A 227 4.70 -23.39 2.79
CA GLU A 227 4.83 -22.03 2.26
C GLU A 227 3.97 -21.89 1.00
N LEU A 228 3.09 -20.89 0.95
CA LEU A 228 2.26 -20.62 -0.22
C LEU A 228 3.00 -19.81 -1.26
N ALA A 229 3.69 -18.76 -0.83
CA ALA A 229 4.40 -17.85 -1.71
C ALA A 229 5.43 -17.05 -0.94
N THR A 230 6.42 -16.56 -1.68
CA THR A 230 7.42 -15.61 -1.24
C THR A 230 7.45 -14.43 -2.21
N PHE A 231 7.59 -13.22 -1.68
CA PHE A 231 7.74 -11.98 -2.45
C PHE A 231 8.68 -11.01 -1.73
N PHE A 232 9.20 -10.03 -2.46
CA PHE A 232 9.97 -8.93 -1.91
C PHE A 232 9.13 -7.68 -1.87
N ALA A 233 9.20 -6.92 -0.78
CA ALA A 233 8.53 -5.64 -0.70
C ALA A 233 9.34 -4.57 0.04
N SER A 234 9.21 -3.32 -0.38
CA SER A 234 9.80 -2.14 0.24
C SER A 234 8.85 -0.95 0.25
N LEU A 235 9.04 -0.07 1.22
CA LEU A 235 8.47 1.26 1.24
C LEU A 235 9.24 2.13 0.26
N LYS A 236 8.56 2.62 -0.77
CA LYS A 236 9.01 3.76 -1.56
C LYS A 236 8.86 4.99 -0.70
N VAL A 237 9.96 5.39 -0.08
CA VAL A 237 10.10 6.75 0.44
C VAL A 237 10.08 7.68 -0.78
N GLN A 238 8.89 8.16 -1.14
CA GLN A 238 8.79 9.29 -2.05
C GLN A 238 9.26 10.50 -1.26
N GLU A 239 10.50 10.93 -1.49
CA GLU A 239 10.80 12.34 -1.29
C GLU A 239 10.04 13.10 -2.39
N ASP A 240 8.76 13.41 -2.16
CA ASP A 240 8.01 14.28 -3.07
C ASP A 240 8.70 15.64 -3.06
N ARG A 241 9.27 16.03 -4.21
CA ARG A 241 10.00 17.29 -4.36
C ARG A 241 9.14 18.48 -3.93
N ARG A 242 7.83 18.41 -4.10
CA ARG A 242 6.88 19.44 -3.68
C ARG A 242 6.68 19.46 -2.17
N GLU A 243 6.60 18.29 -1.52
CA GLU A 243 6.53 18.17 -0.07
C GLU A 243 7.85 18.58 0.58
N LYS A 244 8.99 18.29 -0.06
CA LYS A 244 10.32 18.78 0.34
C LYS A 244 10.44 20.29 0.20
N GLU A 245 9.94 20.88 -0.88
CA GLU A 245 9.87 22.34 -1.04
C GLU A 245 8.90 22.98 -0.03
N LEU A 246 7.77 22.35 0.26
CA LEU A 246 6.80 22.80 1.26
C LEU A 246 7.36 22.67 2.69
N TYR A 247 8.03 21.57 3.02
CA TYR A 247 8.71 21.37 4.29
C TYR A 247 9.91 22.29 4.40
N GLN A 248 10.72 22.51 3.36
CA GLN A 248 11.80 23.50 3.40
C GLN A 248 11.26 24.92 3.58
N LYS A 249 10.11 25.23 2.95
CA LYS A 249 9.41 26.50 3.14
C LYS A 249 8.83 26.61 4.55
N TRP A 250 8.26 25.55 5.10
CA TRP A 250 7.77 25.49 6.47
C TRP A 250 8.91 25.58 7.48
N PHE A 251 9.98 24.80 7.32
CA PHE A 251 11.17 24.78 8.16
C PHE A 251 11.92 26.12 8.11
N SER A 252 12.00 26.79 6.96
CA SER A 252 12.54 28.15 6.88
C SER A 252 11.65 29.21 7.54
N CYS A 253 10.33 28.97 7.64
CA CYS A 253 9.40 29.88 8.33
C CYS A 253 9.24 29.56 9.83
N TYR A 254 9.43 28.30 10.25
CA TYR A 254 9.04 27.82 11.59
C TYR A 254 10.09 26.93 12.27
N GLY A 255 10.95 26.23 11.50
CA GLY A 255 11.98 25.34 12.04
C GLY A 255 13.26 26.06 12.49
N GLN A 256 13.52 27.26 11.95
CA GLN A 256 14.57 28.17 12.38
C GLN A 256 13.95 29.50 12.81
N LEU A 257 13.29 29.52 13.96
CA LEU A 257 12.92 30.79 14.59
C LEU A 257 14.21 31.53 14.97
N MET A 258 14.67 32.44 14.11
CA MET A 258 15.94 33.17 14.25
C MET A 258 15.70 34.68 14.11
N GLY A 259 16.44 35.47 14.89
CA GLY A 259 16.40 36.94 14.79
C GLY A 259 15.19 37.58 15.50
N ARG A 260 14.43 38.42 14.80
CA ARG A 260 13.38 39.26 15.43
C ARG A 260 12.23 38.44 16.05
N GLU A 261 11.92 37.28 15.46
CA GLU A 261 10.87 36.39 15.99
C GLU A 261 11.31 35.67 17.27
N GLU A 262 12.58 35.25 17.35
CA GLU A 262 13.16 34.72 18.59
C GLU A 262 13.07 35.74 19.72
N GLU A 263 13.44 37.00 19.48
CA GLU A 263 13.39 38.05 20.50
C GLU A 263 11.96 38.33 20.99
N LEU A 264 10.99 38.35 20.07
CA LEU A 264 9.56 38.51 20.40
C LEU A 264 9.01 37.33 21.20
N LEU A 265 9.33 36.09 20.81
CA LEU A 265 8.87 34.87 21.48
C LEU A 265 9.53 34.69 22.85
N ARG A 266 10.84 34.97 22.97
CA ARG A 266 11.52 35.04 24.27
C ARG A 266 10.91 36.12 25.17
N GLY A 267 10.52 37.26 24.61
CA GLY A 267 9.75 38.29 25.31
C GLY A 267 8.42 37.75 25.86
N ARG A 268 7.68 36.94 25.09
CA ARG A 268 6.43 36.31 25.54
C ARG A 268 6.64 35.32 26.69
N LEU A 269 7.73 34.56 26.68
CA LEU A 269 8.06 33.62 27.75
C LEU A 269 8.15 34.30 29.13
N SER A 270 8.55 35.58 29.18
CA SER A 270 8.54 36.34 30.43
C SER A 270 7.13 36.47 31.03
N GLY A 271 6.11 36.68 30.18
CA GLY A 271 4.71 36.88 30.54
C GLY A 271 3.89 35.61 30.76
N PHE A 272 4.49 34.44 30.59
CA PHE A 272 3.88 33.15 30.87
C PHE A 272 3.52 33.00 32.35
N VAL A 273 2.26 32.67 32.64
CA VAL A 273 1.77 32.52 34.03
C VAL A 273 2.19 31.18 34.60
N TYR A 274 2.05 30.11 33.81
CA TYR A 274 2.53 28.79 34.18
C TYR A 274 3.93 28.54 33.63
N LYS A 275 4.84 28.09 34.49
CA LYS A 275 6.24 27.85 34.17
C LYS A 275 6.68 26.53 34.83
N PRO A 276 6.36 25.37 34.24
CA PRO A 276 6.67 24.08 34.83
C PRO A 276 8.18 23.79 34.86
N PHE A 277 8.63 22.96 35.79
CA PHE A 277 10.00 22.43 35.78
C PHE A 277 10.10 21.13 34.96
N PHE A 278 11.03 21.03 34.01
CA PHE A 278 11.23 19.81 33.20
C PHE A 278 12.43 18.99 33.68
N SER A 279 12.27 17.67 33.82
CA SER A 279 13.39 16.74 33.97
C SER A 279 13.65 16.01 32.67
N ILE A 280 14.86 16.14 32.14
CA ILE A 280 15.25 15.52 30.88
C ILE A 280 16.12 14.31 31.18
N ILE A 281 15.64 13.12 30.85
CA ILE A 281 16.27 11.85 31.19
C ILE A 281 17.01 11.33 29.96
N MET A 282 18.34 11.24 30.07
CA MET A 282 19.21 10.77 29.00
C MET A 282 19.96 9.52 29.42
N GLY A 283 19.62 8.38 28.81
CA GLY A 283 20.34 7.12 29.03
C GLY A 283 21.58 7.04 28.15
N VAL A 284 22.75 6.76 28.76
CA VAL A 284 24.03 6.65 28.05
C VAL A 284 24.72 5.32 28.38
N GLY A 285 24.86 4.46 27.39
CA GLY A 285 25.50 3.15 27.49
C GLY A 285 26.91 3.13 26.89
N LEU A 286 27.59 1.99 26.99
CA LEU A 286 28.95 1.81 26.48
C LEU A 286 29.09 2.04 24.95
N GLY A 287 28.02 1.83 24.19
CA GLY A 287 28.01 2.04 22.73
C GLY A 287 27.86 3.50 22.28
N ASP A 288 27.52 4.41 23.20
CA ASP A 288 27.25 5.81 22.86
C ASP A 288 28.56 6.61 22.75
N ARG A 289 28.73 7.32 21.64
CA ARG A 289 29.89 8.20 21.43
C ARG A 289 29.77 9.46 22.26
N LEU A 290 30.88 9.89 22.86
CA LEU A 290 30.91 11.09 23.71
C LEU A 290 30.45 12.33 22.92
N GLU A 291 30.83 12.47 21.65
CA GLU A 291 30.41 13.61 20.83
C GLU A 291 28.88 13.71 20.70
N GLY A 292 28.19 12.56 20.62
CA GLY A 292 26.73 12.49 20.56
C GLY A 292 26.10 12.95 21.87
N VAL A 293 26.62 12.46 23.01
CA VAL A 293 26.19 12.90 24.34
C VAL A 293 26.35 14.42 24.49
N LEU A 294 27.52 14.95 24.13
CA LEU A 294 27.80 16.39 24.22
C LEU A 294 26.90 17.21 23.28
N ALA A 295 26.57 16.70 22.09
CA ALA A 295 25.64 17.37 21.18
C ALA A 295 24.22 17.45 21.78
N SER A 296 23.71 16.34 22.31
CA SER A 296 22.42 16.29 22.99
C SER A 296 22.38 17.26 24.17
N LEU A 297 23.41 17.25 25.03
CA LEU A 297 23.46 18.17 26.17
C LEU A 297 23.51 19.63 25.73
N ARG A 298 24.33 19.99 24.72
CA ARG A 298 24.36 21.36 24.19
C ARG A 298 22.99 21.80 23.66
N SER A 299 22.23 20.90 23.04
CA SER A 299 20.88 21.21 22.54
C SER A 299 19.88 21.51 23.65
N VAL A 300 20.04 20.85 24.81
CA VAL A 300 19.25 21.11 26.02
C VAL A 300 19.67 22.43 26.68
N VAL A 301 20.99 22.66 26.81
CA VAL A 301 21.52 23.90 27.37
C VAL A 301 21.11 25.11 26.54
N GLY A 302 21.03 24.95 25.22
CA GLY A 302 20.60 25.98 24.29
C GLY A 302 19.09 26.25 24.26
N GLN A 303 18.29 25.59 25.10
CA GLN A 303 16.84 25.82 25.15
C GLN A 303 16.51 27.26 25.59
N TRP A 304 15.51 27.87 24.97
CA TRP A 304 15.03 29.20 25.33
C TRP A 304 14.37 29.24 26.70
N TYR A 305 13.75 28.13 27.09
CA TYR A 305 13.16 27.93 28.39
C TYR A 305 14.20 27.38 29.36
N GLU A 306 14.39 28.03 30.50
CA GLU A 306 15.56 27.79 31.36
C GLU A 306 15.27 26.88 32.57
N ARG A 307 14.00 26.54 32.83
CA ARG A 307 13.59 25.74 33.99
C ARG A 307 13.59 24.24 33.66
N TRP A 308 14.78 23.67 33.61
CA TRP A 308 14.98 22.24 33.40
C TRP A 308 16.17 21.71 34.20
N GLU A 309 16.23 20.38 34.39
CA GLU A 309 17.42 19.61 34.76
C GLU A 309 17.66 18.51 33.73
N VAL A 310 18.89 17.98 33.67
CA VAL A 310 19.22 16.77 32.92
C VAL A 310 19.72 15.69 33.87
N LEU A 311 19.09 14.52 33.80
CA LEU A 311 19.53 13.31 34.46
C LEU A 311 20.27 12.44 33.44
N LEU A 312 21.60 12.45 33.53
CA LEU A 312 22.49 11.63 32.71
C LEU A 312 22.65 10.25 33.36
N VAL A 313 21.89 9.29 32.87
CA VAL A 313 21.85 7.94 33.43
C VAL A 313 22.84 7.05 32.68
N LEU A 314 24.00 6.83 33.29
CA LEU A 314 25.05 5.96 32.76
C LEU A 314 24.71 4.50 33.09
N TYR A 315 24.63 3.63 32.09
CA TYR A 315 24.27 2.22 32.28
C TYR A 315 25.26 1.26 31.63
N GLY A 316 25.17 -0.02 31.99
CA GLY A 316 26.09 -1.06 31.53
C GLY A 316 27.53 -0.86 32.01
N GLY A 317 27.72 -0.19 33.15
CA GLY A 317 29.04 0.10 33.70
C GLY A 317 29.79 1.24 33.00
N ARG A 318 29.11 2.06 32.19
CA ARG A 318 29.67 3.31 31.68
C ARG A 318 29.99 4.24 32.84
N LYS A 319 31.13 4.93 32.74
CA LYS A 319 31.54 6.03 33.62
C LYS A 319 31.80 7.27 32.79
N LEU A 320 31.49 8.42 33.35
CA LEU A 320 31.76 9.71 32.74
C LEU A 320 32.08 10.70 33.85
N ALA A 321 33.27 11.28 33.81
CA ALA A 321 33.66 12.33 34.74
C ALA A 321 32.99 13.65 34.33
N ILE A 322 32.62 14.49 35.31
CA ILE A 322 32.03 15.81 35.02
C ILE A 322 33.02 16.70 34.25
N GLU A 323 34.32 16.45 34.41
CA GLU A 323 35.41 17.02 33.61
C GLU A 323 35.21 16.82 32.11
N GLU A 324 34.68 15.66 31.69
CA GLU A 324 34.45 15.32 30.28
C GLU A 324 33.24 16.07 29.70
N LEU A 325 32.41 16.68 30.57
CA LEU A 325 31.26 17.49 30.21
C LEU A 325 31.55 19.00 30.27
N ARG A 326 32.77 19.40 30.65
CA ARG A 326 33.13 20.82 30.79
C ARG A 326 32.94 21.58 29.47
N GLY A 327 32.35 22.77 29.55
CA GLY A 327 32.16 23.66 28.41
C GLY A 327 30.88 23.38 27.60
N VAL A 328 30.07 22.43 28.04
CA VAL A 328 28.69 22.26 27.56
C VAL A 328 27.78 23.36 28.11
N GLY A 329 28.08 23.86 29.33
CA GLY A 329 27.26 24.83 30.05
C GLY A 329 26.15 24.17 30.87
N GLY A 330 25.62 24.89 31.86
CA GLY A 330 24.53 24.41 32.72
C GLY A 330 24.92 23.24 33.63
N GLU A 331 26.20 23.14 34.00
CA GLU A 331 26.74 22.06 34.82
C GLU A 331 26.03 21.93 36.18
N ASP A 332 25.48 23.03 36.71
CA ASP A 332 24.65 23.09 37.92
C ASP A 332 23.28 22.41 37.78
N LYS A 333 22.84 22.14 36.53
CA LYS A 333 21.58 21.50 36.18
C LYS A 333 21.77 20.04 35.72
N LEU A 334 23.00 19.53 35.75
CA LEU A 334 23.33 18.16 35.35
C LEU A 334 23.46 17.25 36.57
N ARG A 335 22.76 16.11 36.55
CA ARG A 335 22.86 15.05 37.57
C ARG A 335 23.29 13.75 36.90
N ILE A 336 24.39 13.17 37.35
CA ILE A 336 24.91 11.90 36.84
C ILE A 336 24.43 10.77 37.76
N ILE A 337 23.82 9.74 37.16
CA ILE A 337 23.39 8.53 37.87
C ILE A 337 24.11 7.34 37.22
N GLU A 338 24.90 6.60 38.01
CA GLU A 338 25.65 5.44 37.53
C GLU A 338 24.96 4.13 37.89
N LEU A 339 24.74 3.26 36.89
CA LEU A 339 24.07 1.98 37.02
C LEU A 339 24.94 0.85 36.43
N SER A 340 24.98 -0.28 37.14
CA SER A 340 25.80 -1.44 36.78
C SER A 340 25.14 -2.37 35.75
N TYR A 341 23.81 -2.37 35.63
CA TYR A 341 23.09 -3.28 34.74
C TYR A 341 22.99 -2.76 33.29
N PRO A 342 22.94 -3.64 32.28
CA PRO A 342 23.09 -3.28 30.87
C PRO A 342 21.81 -2.75 30.17
N GLU A 343 20.63 -2.87 30.79
CA GLU A 343 19.36 -2.61 30.10
C GLU A 343 19.00 -1.12 30.01
N LYS A 344 18.98 -0.57 28.78
CA LYS A 344 18.62 0.84 28.49
C LYS A 344 17.25 1.27 29.05
N VAL A 345 16.25 0.39 28.98
CA VAL A 345 14.89 0.71 29.49
C VAL A 345 14.90 0.90 31.01
N LYS A 346 15.54 -0.02 31.74
CA LYS A 346 15.68 0.08 33.20
C LYS A 346 16.50 1.30 33.63
N ALA A 347 17.44 1.76 32.78
CA ALA A 347 18.18 2.99 33.02
C ALA A 347 17.26 4.21 32.92
N LYS A 348 16.44 4.30 31.87
CA LYS A 348 15.44 5.39 31.73
C LYS A 348 14.44 5.40 32.89
N GLU A 349 13.95 4.24 33.32
CA GLU A 349 13.08 4.13 34.49
C GLU A 349 13.76 4.58 35.79
N ALA A 350 15.05 4.30 35.97
CA ALA A 350 15.79 4.79 37.14
C ALA A 350 15.94 6.31 37.10
N GLY A 351 16.29 6.89 35.95
CA GLY A 351 16.29 8.35 35.79
C GLY A 351 14.93 8.98 36.07
N LEU A 352 13.85 8.34 35.63
CA LEU A 352 12.49 8.81 35.89
C LEU A 352 12.14 8.83 37.38
N ARG A 353 12.60 7.86 38.17
CA ARG A 353 12.38 7.85 39.64
C ARG A 353 13.13 8.97 40.36
N GLU A 354 14.23 9.45 39.78
CA GLU A 354 15.09 10.49 40.37
C GLU A 354 14.76 11.91 39.89
N ALA A 355 13.87 12.02 38.89
CA ALA A 355 13.43 13.28 38.30
C ALA A 355 12.63 14.12 39.31
N CYS A 356 12.89 15.43 39.33
CA CYS A 356 12.22 16.39 40.21
C CYS A 356 11.29 17.36 39.45
N GLY A 357 11.17 17.20 38.13
CA GLY A 357 10.33 17.98 37.23
C GLY A 357 8.86 17.65 37.39
N GLU A 358 8.03 18.67 37.17
CA GLU A 358 6.58 18.49 36.94
C GLU A 358 6.33 17.69 35.65
N TYR A 359 7.25 17.80 34.68
CA TYR A 359 7.19 17.08 33.41
C TYR A 359 8.50 16.36 33.16
N CYS A 360 8.43 15.10 32.74
CA CYS A 360 9.60 14.31 32.40
C CYS A 360 9.67 14.08 30.88
N MET A 361 10.83 14.34 30.28
CA MET A 361 11.10 14.09 28.87
C MET A 361 12.23 13.08 28.74
N VAL A 362 12.07 12.10 27.86
CA VAL A 362 13.14 11.15 27.53
C VAL A 362 13.85 11.65 26.27
N LEU A 363 15.19 11.75 26.32
CA LEU A 363 16.03 12.14 25.20
C LEU A 363 17.11 11.07 25.00
N ASP A 364 17.21 10.48 23.79
CA ASP A 364 18.29 9.53 23.54
C ASP A 364 19.63 10.24 23.26
N SER A 365 20.73 9.63 23.70
CA SER A 365 22.07 10.13 23.40
C SER A 365 22.30 10.19 21.89
N GLY A 366 22.72 11.35 21.40
CA GLY A 366 22.91 11.63 19.97
C GLY A 366 21.70 12.31 19.30
N GLU A 367 20.58 12.49 19.99
CA GLU A 367 19.46 13.32 19.55
C GLU A 367 19.63 14.77 20.00
N GLU A 368 19.15 15.72 19.21
CA GLU A 368 19.25 17.15 19.50
C GLU A 368 17.86 17.78 19.53
N LEU A 369 17.56 18.59 20.55
CA LEU A 369 16.36 19.40 20.60
C LEU A 369 16.55 20.69 19.80
N VAL A 370 15.50 21.13 19.09
CA VAL A 370 15.46 22.50 18.56
C VAL A 370 15.39 23.50 19.72
N ALA A 371 16.05 24.65 19.60
CA ALA A 371 16.25 25.61 20.71
C ALA A 371 14.95 26.10 21.39
N HIS A 372 13.81 26.01 20.70
CA HIS A 372 12.51 26.46 21.21
C HIS A 372 11.58 25.30 21.62
N ALA A 373 12.06 24.05 21.66
CA ALA A 373 11.22 22.88 21.94
C ALA A 373 10.47 23.01 23.28
N LEU A 374 11.20 23.30 24.36
CA LEU A 374 10.59 23.48 25.69
C LEU A 374 9.69 24.72 25.74
N TYR A 375 9.98 25.79 24.99
CA TYR A 375 9.10 26.96 24.90
C TYR A 375 7.72 26.56 24.38
N VAL A 376 7.66 25.77 23.30
CA VAL A 376 6.39 25.36 22.66
C VAL A 376 5.55 24.51 23.60
N PHE A 377 6.19 23.61 24.36
CA PHE A 377 5.49 22.83 25.37
C PHE A 377 4.91 23.71 26.47
N VAL A 378 5.66 24.70 26.97
CA VAL A 378 5.15 25.63 27.97
C VAL A 378 4.03 26.53 27.41
N GLU A 379 4.13 26.93 26.14
CA GLU A 379 3.08 27.70 25.45
C GLU A 379 1.77 26.91 25.38
N ALA A 380 1.82 25.63 24.98
CA ALA A 380 0.66 24.75 24.97
C ALA A 380 0.01 24.63 26.36
N LEU A 381 0.84 24.52 27.40
CA LEU A 381 0.39 24.42 28.79
C LEU A 381 -0.22 25.72 29.34
N GLN A 382 -0.12 26.85 28.64
CA GLN A 382 -0.89 28.04 29.02
C GLN A 382 -2.38 27.88 28.74
N GLY A 383 -2.74 27.11 27.70
CA GLY A 383 -4.13 26.87 27.33
C GLY A 383 -4.79 25.82 28.22
N ASP A 384 -4.04 24.78 28.58
CA ASP A 384 -4.50 23.73 29.49
C ASP A 384 -3.32 23.14 30.28
N LYS A 385 -3.35 23.34 31.60
CA LYS A 385 -2.31 22.85 32.52
C LYS A 385 -2.53 21.39 32.93
N ALA A 386 -3.68 20.81 32.60
CA ALA A 386 -4.03 19.44 32.92
C ALA A 386 -3.60 18.43 31.85
N LEU A 387 -2.83 18.86 30.84
CA LEU A 387 -2.32 17.97 29.80
C LEU A 387 -1.26 17.02 30.37
N ASP A 388 -1.61 15.74 30.48
CA ASP A 388 -0.74 14.67 31.01
C ASP A 388 0.39 14.25 30.04
N LEU A 389 0.21 14.54 28.75
CA LEU A 389 1.09 14.08 27.69
C LEU A 389 1.29 15.16 26.63
N LEU A 390 2.56 15.50 26.38
CA LEU A 390 2.98 16.37 25.28
C LEU A 390 3.93 15.59 24.38
N PHE A 391 3.81 15.77 23.06
CA PHE A 391 4.70 15.15 22.11
C PHE A 391 5.04 16.09 20.95
N GLY A 392 6.24 15.92 20.41
CA GLY A 392 6.73 16.60 19.21
C GLY A 392 7.06 15.61 18.10
N ASP A 393 7.21 16.13 16.89
CA ASP A 393 7.72 15.38 15.74
C ASP A 393 9.27 15.42 15.72
N GLU A 394 9.89 14.48 15.02
CA GLU A 394 11.35 14.30 14.95
C GLU A 394 11.87 14.37 13.50
N ASP A 395 12.98 15.08 13.32
CA ASP A 395 13.67 15.19 12.04
C ASP A 395 15.04 14.49 12.08
N ARG A 396 15.41 13.78 11.01
CA ARG A 396 16.74 13.20 10.85
C ARG A 396 17.70 14.21 10.24
N ARG A 397 18.78 14.55 10.95
CA ARG A 397 19.88 15.33 10.39
C ARG A 397 20.87 14.42 9.65
N SER A 398 21.16 14.75 8.40
CA SER A 398 22.23 14.11 7.61
C SER A 398 23.54 14.89 7.74
N ASP A 399 24.68 14.23 7.52
CA ASP A 399 26.04 14.79 7.67
C ASP A 399 26.31 16.06 6.85
N GLY A 400 25.46 16.38 5.87
CA GLY A 400 25.49 17.63 5.10
C GLY A 400 24.61 18.77 5.66
N GLY A 401 24.09 18.65 6.88
CA GLY A 401 23.22 19.64 7.51
C GLY A 401 21.77 19.65 7.00
N ARG A 402 21.35 18.66 6.20
CA ARG A 402 19.95 18.55 5.73
C ARG A 402 19.11 17.76 6.74
N CYS A 403 17.99 18.33 7.14
CA CYS A 403 16.96 17.66 7.92
C CYS A 403 15.96 16.97 6.98
N THR A 404 15.61 15.73 7.28
CA THR A 404 14.59 14.93 6.58
C THR A 404 13.60 14.40 7.61
N VAL A 405 12.30 14.63 7.41
CA VAL A 405 11.23 14.19 8.32
C VAL A 405 11.25 12.68 8.52
N ARG A 406 11.10 12.23 9.77
CA ARG A 406 10.99 10.81 10.11
C ARG A 406 9.66 10.57 10.83
N TYR A 407 8.76 9.78 10.24
CA TYR A 407 7.62 9.22 10.97
C TYR A 407 8.07 8.02 11.84
N SER A 408 8.93 8.23 12.83
CA SER A 408 9.17 7.21 13.87
C SER A 408 9.90 7.80 15.07
N SER A 409 9.45 7.33 16.25
CA SER A 409 9.70 7.74 17.64
C SER A 409 9.00 9.04 18.07
N LEU A 410 8.13 8.91 19.07
CA LEU A 410 7.52 10.04 19.78
C LEU A 410 8.53 10.52 20.84
N GLY A 411 8.93 11.79 20.78
CA GLY A 411 9.44 12.51 21.92
C GLY A 411 8.31 12.66 22.94
N LEU A 412 8.21 11.70 23.86
CA LEU A 412 7.12 11.59 24.81
C LEU A 412 7.47 12.36 26.09
N ILE A 413 6.73 13.41 26.42
CA ILE A 413 6.77 14.05 27.73
C ILE A 413 5.62 13.52 28.56
N MET A 414 5.91 12.76 29.62
CA MET A 414 4.91 12.23 30.53
C MET A 414 4.95 12.96 31.88
N ILE A 415 3.78 13.28 32.42
CA ILE A 415 3.60 13.65 33.83
C ILE A 415 3.37 12.37 34.66
N TYR A 416 3.82 12.38 35.91
CA TYR A 416 3.30 11.54 36.98
C TYR A 416 2.66 12.37 38.08
#